data_AF-A0A183LJC4-F1
#
_entry.id   AF-A0A183LJC4-F1
#
_cell.length_a   1.000
_cell.length_b   1.000
_cell.length_c   1.000
_cell.angle_alpha   90.00
_cell.angle_beta   90.00
_cell.angle_gamma   90.00
#
_symmetry.space_group_name_H-M   'P 1'
#
loop_
_entity.id
_entity.type
_entity.pdbx_description
1 polymer ?
#
loop_
_entity_poly.entity_id
_entity_poly.type
_entity_poly.pdbx_seq_one_letter_code
_entity_poly.pdbx_strand_id
1 'polypeptide(L)' 'MKQLDDITKKLVGKYGNPERSVKNEEGKPITEIQEMRNRWVEHFEELLNKSAPLDPPDIEAAHTDLPMLLHG' A
#
# COMPACT_ATOMS: atom_id res chain seq x y z
N MET A 1 13.09 -31.17 1.01
CA MET A 1 11.64 -30.96 0.80
C MET A 1 10.89 -30.59 2.08
N LYS A 2 11.13 -31.23 3.24
CA LYS A 2 10.42 -30.91 4.51
C LYS A 2 10.55 -29.46 4.99
N GLN A 3 11.70 -28.83 4.75
CA GLN A 3 11.96 -27.46 5.21
C GLN A 3 11.04 -26.42 4.54
N LEU A 4 10.64 -26.63 3.29
CA LEU A 4 9.70 -25.74 2.60
C LEU A 4 8.27 -25.91 3.13
N ASP A 5 7.85 -27.14 3.44
CA ASP A 5 6.55 -27.42 4.05
C ASP A 5 6.44 -26.82 5.46
N ASP A 6 7.51 -26.91 6.25
CA ASP A 6 7.56 -26.34 7.60
C ASP A 6 7.55 -24.81 7.56
N ILE A 7 8.24 -24.19 6.61
CA ILE A 7 8.21 -22.73 6.39
C ILE A 7 6.81 -22.31 5.93
N THR A 8 6.21 -23.03 4.99
CA THR A 8 4.87 -22.74 4.47
C THR A 8 3.82 -22.83 5.57
N LYS A 9 3.85 -23.88 6.41
CA LYS A 9 2.97 -23.99 7.58
C LYS A 9 3.18 -22.87 8.59
N LYS A 10 4.42 -22.45 8.82
CA LYS A 10 4.74 -21.36 9.76
C LYS A 10 4.28 -19.99 9.24
N LEU A 11 4.36 -19.76 7.93
CA LEU A 11 3.85 -18.55 7.29
C LEU A 11 2.32 -18.55 7.23
N VAL A 12 1.70 -19.69 6.91
CA VAL A 12 0.23 -19.85 6.99
C VAL A 12 -0.26 -19.69 8.44
N GLY A 13 0.47 -20.11 9.47
CA GLY A 13 0.07 -19.82 10.86
C GLY A 13 0.27 -18.36 11.29
N LYS A 14 1.22 -17.63 10.68
CA LYS A 14 1.50 -16.21 10.98
C LYS A 14 0.62 -15.23 10.22
N TYR A 15 0.19 -15.57 9.00
CA TYR A 15 -0.60 -14.73 8.10
C TYR A 15 -1.96 -15.32 7.74
N GLY A 16 -2.12 -16.63 7.86
CA GLY A 16 -3.38 -17.35 7.66
C GLY A 16 -4.16 -17.35 8.96
N ASN A 17 -4.69 -16.17 9.25
CA ASN A 17 -5.98 -15.88 9.85
C ASN A 17 -5.87 -14.46 10.42
N PRO A 18 -6.29 -13.42 9.68
CA PRO A 18 -6.89 -12.29 10.37
C PRO A 18 -8.19 -12.83 10.96
N GLU A 19 -8.13 -13.52 12.10
CA GLU A 19 -9.29 -13.98 12.86
C GLU A 19 -9.99 -12.80 13.53
N ARG A 20 -10.22 -11.76 12.74
CA ARG A 20 -11.22 -10.76 12.98
C ARG A 20 -11.59 -10.20 11.63
N SER A 21 -12.54 -10.86 11.00
CA SER A 21 -13.44 -10.21 10.08
C SER A 21 -14.78 -10.26 10.79
N VAL A 22 -15.25 -9.15 11.36
CA VAL A 22 -16.44 -9.08 12.24
C VAL A 22 -17.71 -9.20 11.41
N LYS A 23 -18.27 -10.40 11.41
CA LYS A 23 -19.39 -10.85 10.58
C LYS A 23 -20.76 -10.36 11.10
N ASN A 24 -21.66 -9.88 10.22
CA ASN A 24 -23.07 -9.56 10.54
C ASN A 24 -23.89 -10.84 10.75
N GLU A 25 -25.19 -10.68 11.00
CA GLU A 25 -26.13 -11.77 11.31
C GLU A 25 -26.26 -12.84 10.20
N GLU A 26 -25.81 -12.55 8.98
CA GLU A 26 -25.71 -13.51 7.85
C GLU A 26 -24.33 -14.18 7.75
N GLY A 27 -23.38 -13.83 8.63
CA GLY A 27 -22.00 -14.29 8.60
C GLY A 27 -21.03 -13.40 7.80
N LYS A 28 -21.26 -12.08 7.67
CA LYS A 28 -20.53 -11.21 6.71
C LYS A 28 -19.72 -10.06 7.35
N PRO A 29 -18.38 -9.97 7.19
CA PRO A 29 -17.57 -8.97 7.88
C PRO A 29 -17.92 -7.54 7.47
N ILE A 30 -18.50 -6.69 8.34
CA ILE A 30 -19.24 -5.53 7.82
C ILE A 30 -18.75 -4.14 8.22
N THR A 31 -18.43 -3.90 9.48
CA THR A 31 -18.15 -2.53 9.93
C THR A 31 -16.75 -2.07 9.56
N GLU A 32 -15.71 -2.89 9.80
CA GLU A 32 -14.32 -2.52 9.47
C GLU A 32 -14.10 -2.29 7.96
N ILE A 33 -14.78 -3.03 7.09
CA ILE A 33 -14.64 -2.88 5.63
C ILE A 33 -15.36 -1.63 5.13
N GLN A 34 -16.56 -1.34 5.66
CA GLN A 34 -17.27 -0.12 5.32
C GLN A 34 -16.53 1.12 5.83
N GLU A 35 -15.99 1.09 7.04
CA GLU A 35 -15.18 2.18 7.58
C GLU A 35 -13.86 2.37 6.81
N MET A 36 -13.19 1.28 6.46
CA MET A 36 -11.97 1.35 5.66
C MET A 36 -12.29 1.90 4.27
N ARG A 37 -13.40 1.48 3.64
CA ARG A 37 -13.89 2.05 2.38
C ARG A 37 -14.19 3.54 2.51
N ASN A 38 -14.84 3.97 3.59
CA ASN A 38 -15.15 5.39 3.79
C ASN A 38 -13.86 6.22 3.92
N ARG A 39 -12.85 5.71 4.64
CA ARG A 39 -11.52 6.34 4.67
C ARG A 39 -10.83 6.40 3.30
N TRP A 40 -10.95 5.35 2.50
CA TRP A 40 -10.43 5.35 1.13
C TRP A 40 -11.15 6.39 0.25
N VAL A 41 -12.48 6.48 0.37
CA VAL A 41 -13.28 7.46 -0.37
C VAL A 41 -12.88 8.88 0.01
N GLU A 42 -12.80 9.21 1.30
CA GLU A 42 -12.36 10.52 1.77
C GLU A 42 -10.95 10.88 1.28
N HIS A 43 -10.00 9.94 1.40
CA HIS A 43 -8.61 10.18 0.98
C HIS A 43 -8.49 10.42 -0.54
N PHE A 44 -9.21 9.64 -1.34
CA PHE A 44 -9.20 9.82 -2.80
C PHE A 44 -10.00 11.03 -3.25
N GLU A 45 -11.09 11.36 -2.58
CA GLU A 45 -11.86 12.56 -2.85
C GLU A 45 -11.04 13.82 -2.57
N GLU A 46 -10.29 13.86 -1.46
CA GLU A 46 -9.32 14.93 -1.18
C GLU A 46 -8.24 14.98 -2.26
N LEU A 47 -7.65 13.83 -2.63
CA LEU A 47 -6.58 13.77 -3.62
C LEU A 47 -7.03 14.22 -5.03
N LEU A 48 -8.22 13.82 -5.46
CA LEU A 48 -8.75 14.11 -6.79
C LEU A 48 -9.35 15.52 -6.90
N ASN A 49 -9.90 16.06 -5.81
CA ASN A 49 -10.38 17.44 -5.76
C ASN A 49 -9.27 18.45 -5.46
N LYS A 50 -8.12 17.99 -4.93
CA LYS A 50 -6.95 18.83 -4.72
C LYS A 50 -6.36 19.22 -6.08
N SER A 51 -6.43 20.50 -6.38
CA SER A 51 -5.69 21.10 -7.50
C SER A 51 -4.21 20.78 -7.40
N ALA A 52 -3.54 20.64 -8.55
CA ALA A 52 -2.09 20.47 -8.58
C ALA A 52 -1.41 21.53 -7.69
N PRO A 53 -0.45 21.14 -6.84
CA PRO A 53 0.34 22.11 -6.08
C PRO A 53 0.91 23.15 -7.06
N LEU A 54 0.74 24.44 -6.74
CA LEU A 54 1.30 25.53 -7.54
C LEU A 54 2.83 25.49 -7.54
N ASP A 55 3.39 25.05 -6.42
CA ASP A 55 4.81 24.88 -6.26
C ASP A 55 5.24 23.54 -6.89
N PRO A 56 6.27 23.55 -7.74
CA PRO A 56 6.86 22.31 -8.20
C PRO A 56 7.33 21.52 -6.97
N PRO A 57 7.24 20.17 -6.99
CA PRO A 57 7.84 19.35 -5.95
C PRO A 57 9.31 19.75 -5.77
N ASP A 58 9.71 20.07 -4.55
CA ASP A 58 11.11 20.30 -4.18
C ASP A 58 11.85 18.95 -4.17
N ILE A 59 12.01 18.40 -5.38
CA ILE A 59 12.74 17.19 -5.64
C ILE A 59 14.12 17.66 -6.10
N GLU A 60 15.11 17.56 -5.22
CA GLU A 60 16.51 17.70 -5.61
C GLU A 60 16.76 16.76 -6.78
N ALA A 61 17.08 17.34 -7.95
CA ALA A 61 17.53 16.56 -9.08
C ALA A 61 18.77 15.80 -8.61
N ALA A 62 18.72 14.46 -8.65
CA ALA A 62 19.92 13.67 -8.45
C ALA A 62 20.95 14.18 -9.46
N HIS A 63 22.01 14.82 -8.96
CA HIS A 63 23.07 15.36 -9.79
C HIS A 63 23.59 14.21 -10.64
N THR A 64 23.23 14.20 -11.92
CA THR A 64 23.80 13.28 -12.88
C THR A 64 25.19 13.83 -13.16
N ASP A 65 26.09 13.53 -12.23
CA ASP A 65 27.51 13.85 -12.29
C ASP A 65 28.19 12.88 -13.27
N LEU A 66 27.62 12.77 -14.47
CA LEU A 66 28.23 12.09 -15.60
C LEU A 66 29.06 13.16 -16.33
N PRO A 67 30.40 13.17 -16.18
CA PRO A 67 31.23 13.89 -17.12
C PRO A 67 31.00 13.20 -18.46
N MET A 68 30.17 13.79 -19.31
CA MET A 68 30.20 13.52 -20.74
C MET A 68 31.62 13.85 -21.19
N LEU A 69 32.47 12.82 -21.23
CA LEU A 69 33.82 12.84 -21.76
C LEU A 69 33.76 13.52 -23.13
N LEU A 70 34.18 14.79 -23.15
CA LEU A 70 34.47 15.53 -24.35
C LEU A 70 35.71 14.88 -24.97
N HIS A 71 35.49 13.92 -25.85
CA HIS A 71 36.50 13.42 -26.78
C HIS A 71 35.98 13.65 -28.20
N GLY A 72 36.68 14.49 -28.95
CA GLY A 72 36.40 14.86 -30.33
C GLY A 72 36.92 16.24 -30.64
#